data_AF-A0A2S7YG36-F1
#
_entry.id   AF-A0A2S7YG36-F1
#
_cell.length_a   1.000
_cell.length_b   1.000
_cell.length_c   1.000
_cell.angle_alpha   90.00
_cell.angle_beta   90.00
_cell.angle_gamma   90.00
#
_symmetry.space_group_name_H-M   'P 1'
#
loop_
_entity.id
_entity.type
_entity.pdbx_description
1 polymer ?
#
loop_
_entity_poly.entity_id
_entity_poly.type
_entity_poly.pdbx_seq_one_letter_code
_entity_poly.pdbx_strand_id
1 'polypeptide(L)'
;MATKMAPVLAISIENQSRFDEMYAPLLTVIKSKTEFQQTEDATSALRLLSQRPPPSTVLITDQALTLPENAAVWTAVLNYVAGGGTVVIMGFFSSFVLPDNIKPFFTRAGLPWARGTYQRTTLTINKAAAAAAGVNIQKLPQNYSQKALFVSNVAAEDMLYRTDDNSVLESRVFAPESAHVPGETAVALAKVGAGRIGYVGDVNAEDGSHAVVLAICGLL
;
A
#
# COMPACT_ATOMS: atom_id res chain seq x y z
N MET A 1 -19.56 -23.14 12.93
CA MET A 1 -19.55 -21.66 12.90
C MET A 1 -18.43 -21.23 11.96
N ALA A 2 -18.73 -20.48 10.90
CA ALA A 2 -17.68 -19.89 10.09
C ALA A 2 -16.91 -18.89 10.97
N THR A 3 -15.60 -19.05 11.10
CA THR A 3 -14.74 -18.09 11.78
C THR A 3 -14.86 -16.77 11.05
N LYS A 4 -15.47 -15.76 11.69
CA LYS A 4 -15.57 -14.41 11.14
C LYS A 4 -14.15 -13.91 10.91
N MET A 5 -13.85 -13.46 9.69
CA MET A 5 -12.53 -12.94 9.35
C MET A 5 -12.15 -11.80 10.30
N ALA A 6 -10.87 -11.75 10.70
CA ALA A 6 -10.38 -10.68 11.56
C ALA A 6 -10.55 -9.31 10.86
N PRO A 7 -10.73 -8.22 11.62
CA PRO A 7 -11.00 -6.90 11.06
C PRO A 7 -9.83 -6.37 10.23
N VAL A 8 -10.13 -5.52 9.26
CA VAL A 8 -9.13 -4.65 8.63
C VAL A 8 -9.03 -3.37 9.47
N LEU A 9 -7.81 -2.98 9.83
CA LEU A 9 -7.53 -1.76 10.59
C LEU A 9 -6.93 -0.69 9.68
N ALA A 10 -7.56 0.46 9.52
CA ALA A 10 -6.98 1.65 8.91
C ALA A 10 -6.43 2.60 9.97
N ILE A 11 -5.14 2.93 9.87
CA ILE A 11 -4.47 3.97 10.66
C ILE A 11 -4.45 5.24 9.80
N SER A 12 -5.31 6.19 10.15
CA SER A 12 -5.54 7.46 9.46
C SER A 12 -5.37 8.61 10.46
N ILE A 13 -4.16 8.85 10.99
CA ILE A 13 -3.97 9.83 12.08
C ILE A 13 -4.17 11.29 11.59
N GLU A 14 -3.78 11.60 10.37
CA GLU A 14 -4.05 12.94 9.79
C GLU A 14 -5.47 13.01 9.20
N ASN A 15 -6.04 11.87 8.80
CA ASN A 15 -7.38 11.69 8.21
C ASN A 15 -7.89 12.88 7.39
N GLN A 16 -7.23 13.18 6.28
CA GLN A 16 -7.67 14.28 5.42
C GLN A 16 -9.16 14.12 5.05
N SER A 17 -9.93 15.20 5.13
CA SER A 17 -11.40 15.20 5.04
C SER A 17 -11.98 14.53 3.78
N ARG A 18 -11.20 14.40 2.72
CA ARG A 18 -11.61 13.79 1.44
C ARG A 18 -11.27 12.30 1.33
N PHE A 19 -10.62 11.69 2.33
CA PHE A 19 -10.19 10.30 2.26
C PHE A 19 -11.38 9.36 2.10
N ASP A 20 -12.38 9.49 2.97
CA ASP A 20 -13.57 8.63 2.95
C ASP A 20 -14.37 8.75 1.66
N GLU A 21 -14.47 9.96 1.09
CA GLU A 21 -15.14 10.19 -0.20
C GLU A 21 -14.37 9.55 -1.34
N MET A 22 -13.07 9.82 -1.42
CA MET A 22 -12.20 9.37 -2.51
C MET A 22 -12.02 7.85 -2.54
N TYR A 23 -11.91 7.23 -1.37
CA TYR A 23 -11.75 5.79 -1.22
C TYR A 23 -13.08 5.08 -0.88
N ALA A 24 -14.23 5.76 -0.96
CA ALA A 24 -15.55 5.16 -0.71
C ALA A 24 -15.78 3.83 -1.44
N PRO A 25 -15.41 3.67 -2.73
CA PRO A 25 -15.57 2.39 -3.42
C PRO A 25 -14.80 1.24 -2.75
N LEU A 26 -13.52 1.46 -2.42
CA LEU A 26 -12.68 0.50 -1.70
C LEU A 26 -13.27 0.17 -0.32
N LEU A 27 -13.57 1.20 0.48
CA LEU A 27 -14.09 1.05 1.83
C LEU A 27 -15.43 0.31 1.86
N THR A 28 -16.29 0.54 0.87
CA THR A 28 -17.57 -0.16 0.71
C THR A 28 -17.36 -1.66 0.53
N VAL A 29 -16.41 -2.06 -0.34
CA VAL A 29 -16.12 -3.48 -0.56
C VAL A 29 -15.52 -4.12 0.69
N ILE A 30 -14.59 -3.44 1.39
CA ILE A 30 -14.02 -3.96 2.64
C ILE A 30 -15.11 -4.19 3.68
N LYS A 31 -15.96 -3.18 3.93
CA LYS A 31 -17.07 -3.23 4.90
C LYS A 31 -18.10 -4.31 4.56
N SER A 32 -18.25 -4.67 3.28
CA SER A 32 -19.14 -5.77 2.86
C SER A 32 -18.59 -7.17 3.17
N LYS A 33 -17.26 -7.31 3.35
CA LYS A 33 -16.58 -8.60 3.51
C LYS A 33 -16.04 -8.85 4.93
N THR A 34 -15.72 -7.79 5.67
CA THR A 34 -15.21 -7.89 7.04
C THR A 34 -15.49 -6.61 7.84
N GLU A 35 -15.28 -6.69 9.15
CA GLU A 35 -15.29 -5.51 10.00
C GLU A 35 -14.15 -4.56 9.61
N PHE A 36 -14.46 -3.28 9.49
CA PHE A 36 -13.50 -2.23 9.20
C PHE A 36 -13.39 -1.31 10.41
N GLN A 37 -12.18 -1.19 10.95
CA GLN A 37 -11.86 -0.31 12.06
C GLN A 37 -10.96 0.80 11.55
N GLN A 38 -11.22 2.04 11.93
CA GLN A 38 -10.40 3.20 11.58
C GLN A 38 -10.03 3.95 12.84
N THR A 39 -8.81 4.46 12.89
CA THR A 39 -8.27 5.20 14.02
C THR A 39 -7.61 6.48 13.54
N GLU A 40 -7.84 7.56 14.27
CA GLU A 40 -7.35 8.90 13.96
C GLU A 40 -6.36 9.42 15.01
N ASP A 41 -6.02 8.59 16.00
CA ASP A 41 -5.08 8.93 17.04
C ASP A 41 -4.14 7.77 17.38
N ALA A 42 -2.96 8.11 17.90
CA ALA A 42 -1.92 7.15 18.25
C ALA A 42 -2.35 6.16 19.36
N THR A 43 -3.15 6.61 20.33
CA THR A 43 -3.58 5.78 21.47
C THR A 43 -4.52 4.68 21.01
N SER A 44 -5.53 5.05 20.21
CA SER A 44 -6.47 4.11 19.61
C SER A 44 -5.75 3.15 18.64
N ALA A 45 -4.79 3.63 17.85
CA ALA A 45 -4.00 2.77 16.97
C ALA A 45 -3.22 1.70 17.74
N LEU A 46 -2.51 2.08 18.80
CA LEU A 46 -1.78 1.14 19.65
C LEU A 46 -2.71 0.11 20.32
N ARG A 47 -3.88 0.57 20.79
CA ARG A 47 -4.90 -0.30 21.38
C ARG A 47 -5.42 -1.33 20.38
N LEU A 48 -5.74 -0.92 19.16
CA LEU A 48 -6.28 -1.79 18.11
C LEU A 48 -5.22 -2.77 17.59
N LEU A 49 -3.97 -2.35 17.40
CA LEU A 49 -2.85 -3.22 17.04
C LEU A 49 -2.58 -4.32 18.07
N SER A 50 -2.90 -4.06 19.34
CA SER A 50 -2.70 -5.00 20.45
C SER A 50 -3.85 -5.99 20.66
N GLN A 51 -4.95 -5.86 19.90
CA GLN A 51 -6.12 -6.75 20.04
C GLN A 51 -5.79 -8.19 19.69
N ARG A 52 -6.57 -9.10 20.29
CA ARG A 52 -6.52 -10.55 20.05
C ARG A 52 -7.92 -11.04 19.67
N PRO A 53 -8.11 -11.66 18.49
CA PRO A 53 -7.12 -11.86 17.43
C PRO A 53 -6.63 -10.53 16.82
N PRO A 54 -5.39 -10.47 16.29
CA PRO A 54 -4.89 -9.26 15.64
C PRO A 54 -5.66 -8.96 14.35
N PRO A 55 -5.59 -7.71 13.82
CA PRO A 55 -6.18 -7.37 12.53
C PRO A 55 -5.67 -8.28 11.40
N SER A 56 -6.55 -8.61 10.45
CA SER A 56 -6.17 -9.40 9.26
C SER A 56 -5.21 -8.65 8.36
N THR A 57 -5.38 -7.33 8.25
CA THR A 57 -4.49 -6.42 7.53
C THR A 57 -4.57 -5.04 8.16
N VAL A 58 -3.45 -4.32 8.13
CA VAL A 58 -3.37 -2.91 8.54
C VAL A 58 -3.17 -2.03 7.30
N LEU A 59 -4.00 -1.02 7.13
CA LEU A 59 -3.84 0.02 6.11
C LEU A 59 -3.23 1.25 6.77
N ILE A 60 -2.12 1.76 6.23
CA ILE A 60 -1.60 3.08 6.57
C ILE A 60 -2.04 4.01 5.46
N THR A 61 -2.94 4.93 5.77
CA THR A 61 -3.68 5.70 4.77
C THR A 61 -3.09 7.10 4.56
N ASP A 62 -2.21 7.56 5.44
CA ASP A 62 -1.59 8.87 5.41
C ASP A 62 -0.14 8.85 5.93
N GLN A 63 0.55 9.98 5.82
CA GLN A 63 1.97 10.14 6.12
C GLN A 63 2.30 10.23 7.62
N ALA A 64 1.31 10.15 8.53
CA ALA A 64 1.51 10.46 9.95
C ALA A 64 2.59 9.61 10.61
N LEU A 65 2.71 8.34 10.20
CA LEU A 65 3.70 7.41 10.77
C LEU A 65 5.14 7.69 10.32
N THR A 66 5.34 8.66 9.44
CA THR A 66 6.68 9.20 9.13
C THR A 66 7.15 10.23 10.16
N LEU A 67 6.24 10.76 10.98
CA LEU A 67 6.54 11.82 11.94
C LEU A 67 7.07 11.25 13.27
N PRO A 68 8.06 11.90 13.92
CA PRO A 68 8.67 11.41 15.16
C PRO A 68 7.69 11.17 16.31
N GLU A 69 6.66 12.01 16.44
CA GLU A 69 5.60 11.90 17.47
C GLU A 69 4.80 10.59 17.36
N ASN A 70 4.71 10.02 16.17
CA ASN A 70 4.01 8.75 15.91
C ASN A 70 4.96 7.55 15.85
N ALA A 71 6.23 7.72 16.24
CA ALA A 71 7.23 6.66 16.16
C ALA A 71 6.84 5.41 16.96
N ALA A 72 6.12 5.55 18.07
CA ALA A 72 5.62 4.42 18.86
C ALA A 72 4.61 3.57 18.08
N VAL A 73 3.71 4.22 17.32
CA VAL A 73 2.73 3.54 16.46
C VAL A 73 3.48 2.79 15.35
N TRP A 74 4.47 3.41 14.70
CA TRP A 74 5.25 2.74 13.67
C TRP A 74 6.02 1.53 14.22
N THR A 75 6.61 1.61 15.43
CA THR A 75 7.19 0.42 16.09
C THR A 75 6.16 -0.68 16.28
N ALA A 76 4.95 -0.35 16.74
CA ALA A 76 3.90 -1.35 16.95
C ALA A 76 3.46 -2.01 15.65
N VAL A 77 3.36 -1.25 14.56
CA VAL A 77 3.09 -1.80 13.22
C VAL A 77 4.22 -2.73 12.76
N LEU A 78 5.48 -2.36 12.96
CA LEU A 78 6.61 -3.23 12.61
C LEU A 78 6.64 -4.51 13.44
N ASN A 79 6.27 -4.46 14.72
CA ASN A 79 6.10 -5.64 15.57
C ASN A 79 4.94 -6.54 15.07
N TYR A 80 3.84 -5.94 14.62
CA TYR A 80 2.73 -6.65 14.00
C TYR A 80 3.18 -7.38 12.72
N VAL A 81 3.94 -6.70 11.85
CA VAL A 81 4.53 -7.30 10.64
C VAL A 81 5.51 -8.42 10.98
N ALA A 82 6.41 -8.20 11.96
CA ALA A 82 7.35 -9.22 12.41
C ALA A 82 6.65 -10.49 12.92
N GLY A 83 5.46 -10.34 13.51
CA GLY A 83 4.58 -11.43 13.95
C GLY A 83 3.77 -12.12 12.85
N GLY A 84 3.97 -11.77 11.58
CA GLY A 84 3.25 -12.37 10.44
C GLY A 84 2.13 -11.50 9.86
N GLY A 85 1.94 -10.29 10.38
CA GLY A 85 0.94 -9.35 9.90
C GLY A 85 1.23 -8.81 8.49
N THR A 86 0.19 -8.34 7.82
CA THR A 86 0.31 -7.67 6.51
C THR A 86 -0.09 -6.20 6.65
N VAL A 87 0.76 -5.31 6.17
CA VAL A 87 0.51 -3.86 6.13
C VAL A 87 0.47 -3.40 4.68
N VAL A 88 -0.44 -2.48 4.35
CA VAL A 88 -0.45 -1.78 3.06
C VAL A 88 -0.37 -0.28 3.31
N ILE A 89 0.69 0.35 2.80
CA ILE A 89 0.83 1.79 2.73
C ILE A 89 0.13 2.25 1.46
N MET A 90 -0.93 3.03 1.60
CA MET A 90 -1.77 3.47 0.49
C MET A 90 -2.42 4.82 0.81
N GLY A 91 -3.34 5.25 -0.04
CA GLY A 91 -4.23 6.34 0.32
C GLY A 91 -3.58 7.67 0.02
N PHE A 92 -3.63 8.56 1.00
CA PHE A 92 -2.99 9.85 0.98
C PHE A 92 -1.54 9.83 1.43
N PHE A 93 -0.98 8.68 1.83
CA PHE A 93 0.45 8.60 2.11
C PHE A 93 1.30 9.13 0.95
N SER A 94 1.06 8.65 -0.28
CA SER A 94 1.80 9.04 -1.49
C SER A 94 1.65 10.52 -1.85
N SER A 95 0.52 11.13 -1.49
CA SER A 95 0.20 12.53 -1.78
C SER A 95 0.83 13.52 -0.79
N PHE A 96 1.01 13.12 0.47
CA PHE A 96 1.38 14.05 1.56
C PHE A 96 2.71 13.72 2.23
N VAL A 97 3.31 12.55 1.98
CA VAL A 97 4.64 12.25 2.52
C VAL A 97 5.69 13.21 1.97
N LEU A 98 6.50 13.78 2.86
CA LEU A 98 7.63 14.60 2.45
C LEU A 98 8.70 13.73 1.77
N PRO A 99 9.31 14.19 0.66
CA PRO A 99 10.34 13.43 -0.06
C PRO A 99 11.42 12.81 0.85
N ASP A 100 11.92 13.61 1.80
CA ASP A 100 13.02 13.22 2.69
C ASP A 100 12.59 12.23 3.78
N ASN A 101 11.29 12.07 4.01
CA ASN A 101 10.74 11.15 5.00
C ASN A 101 10.52 9.73 4.44
N ILE A 102 10.45 9.56 3.11
CA ILE A 102 10.15 8.26 2.47
C ILE A 102 11.23 7.24 2.78
N LYS A 103 12.50 7.57 2.51
CA LYS A 103 13.61 6.62 2.70
C LYS A 103 13.79 6.23 4.18
N PRO A 104 13.83 7.16 5.15
CA PRO A 104 13.89 6.79 6.57
C PRO A 104 12.74 5.91 7.03
N PHE A 105 11.51 6.18 6.55
CA PHE A 105 10.32 5.40 6.90
C PHE A 105 10.46 3.93 6.49
N PHE A 106 10.83 3.66 5.24
CA PHE A 106 11.03 2.29 4.74
C PHE A 106 12.30 1.64 5.25
N THR A 107 13.38 2.40 5.45
CA THR A 107 14.64 1.87 6.02
C THR A 107 14.41 1.29 7.42
N ARG A 108 13.56 1.93 8.23
CA ARG A 108 13.20 1.43 9.56
C ARG A 108 12.43 0.10 9.50
N ALA A 109 11.77 -0.20 8.38
CA ALA A 109 11.15 -1.49 8.12
C ALA A 109 12.11 -2.54 7.52
N GLY A 110 13.40 -2.19 7.35
CA GLY A 110 14.38 -3.05 6.70
C GLY A 110 14.30 -3.06 5.17
N LEU A 111 13.59 -2.10 4.56
CA LEU A 111 13.42 -1.99 3.12
C LEU A 111 14.32 -0.86 2.57
N PRO A 112 15.07 -1.09 1.47
CA PRO A 112 15.95 -0.07 0.87
C PRO A 112 15.17 0.99 0.08
N TRP A 113 13.83 0.95 0.13
CA TRP A 113 12.98 1.76 -0.71
C TRP A 113 13.17 3.25 -0.45
N ALA A 114 13.19 4.01 -1.53
CA ALA A 114 13.29 5.47 -1.50
C ALA A 114 12.25 6.10 -2.42
N ARG A 115 12.23 7.43 -2.48
CA ARG A 115 11.40 8.14 -3.45
C ARG A 115 11.77 7.72 -4.88
N GLY A 116 10.78 7.37 -5.68
CA GLY A 116 10.91 7.20 -7.12
C GLY A 116 10.20 8.32 -7.89
N THR A 117 9.95 8.05 -9.16
CA THR A 117 9.32 8.99 -10.09
C THR A 117 7.85 9.25 -9.77
N TYR A 118 7.37 10.48 -9.99
CA TYR A 118 5.94 10.81 -9.91
C TYR A 118 5.33 10.95 -11.30
N GLN A 119 4.63 9.93 -11.76
CA GLN A 119 4.17 9.84 -13.15
C GLN A 119 2.82 9.14 -13.28
N ARG A 120 2.19 9.30 -14.46
CA ARG A 120 1.09 8.42 -14.87
C ARG A 120 1.62 7.50 -15.95
N THR A 121 1.39 6.21 -15.78
CA THR A 121 1.74 5.20 -16.77
C THR A 121 0.94 3.92 -16.49
N THR A 122 0.90 3.04 -17.47
CA THR A 122 0.34 1.69 -17.35
C THR A 122 1.38 0.75 -16.75
N LEU A 123 1.01 0.05 -15.66
CA LEU A 123 1.80 -1.03 -15.10
C LEU A 123 1.17 -2.37 -15.42
N THR A 124 2.02 -3.39 -15.57
CA THR A 124 1.65 -4.79 -15.85
C THR A 124 1.91 -5.64 -14.61
N ILE A 125 1.01 -6.59 -14.33
CA ILE A 125 1.15 -7.49 -13.18
C ILE A 125 2.38 -8.39 -13.32
N ASN A 126 3.16 -8.50 -12.26
CA ASN A 126 4.26 -9.46 -12.15
C ASN A 126 3.75 -10.77 -11.57
N LYS A 127 3.38 -11.71 -12.44
CA LYS A 127 2.80 -13.00 -12.03
C LYS A 127 3.71 -13.82 -11.11
N ALA A 128 5.02 -13.73 -11.30
CA ALA A 128 5.99 -14.43 -10.45
C ALA A 128 6.02 -13.86 -9.02
N ALA A 129 6.11 -12.52 -8.90
CA ALA A 129 6.03 -11.84 -7.60
C ALA A 129 4.69 -12.12 -6.91
N ALA A 130 3.57 -12.04 -7.64
CA ALA A 130 2.25 -12.32 -7.07
C ALA A 130 2.11 -13.76 -6.57
N ALA A 131 2.62 -14.74 -7.32
CA ALA A 131 2.62 -16.15 -6.92
C ALA A 131 3.49 -16.38 -5.67
N ALA A 132 4.71 -15.80 -5.63
CA ALA A 132 5.58 -15.86 -4.45
C ALA A 132 4.97 -15.15 -3.23
N ALA A 133 4.15 -14.13 -3.47
CA ALA A 133 3.43 -13.41 -2.44
C ALA A 133 2.18 -14.15 -1.93
N GLY A 134 1.68 -15.14 -2.68
CA GLY A 134 0.40 -15.80 -2.40
C GLY A 134 -0.82 -14.94 -2.71
N VAL A 135 -0.68 -13.94 -3.58
CA VAL A 135 -1.77 -13.04 -3.97
C VAL A 135 -2.61 -13.68 -5.07
N ASN A 136 -3.92 -13.76 -4.88
CA ASN A 136 -4.83 -14.25 -5.91
C ASN A 136 -4.99 -13.21 -7.04
N ILE A 137 -4.42 -13.51 -8.20
CA ILE A 137 -4.41 -12.60 -9.35
C ILE A 137 -5.60 -12.77 -10.30
N GLN A 138 -6.52 -13.73 -10.07
CA GLN A 138 -7.56 -14.06 -11.06
C GLN A 138 -8.51 -12.89 -11.37
N LYS A 139 -8.81 -12.08 -10.35
CA LYS A 139 -9.68 -10.89 -10.50
C LYS A 139 -8.89 -9.59 -10.56
N LEU A 140 -7.55 -9.67 -10.61
CA LEU A 140 -6.69 -8.50 -10.75
C LEU A 140 -6.54 -8.12 -12.24
N PRO A 141 -6.55 -6.81 -12.57
CA PRO A 141 -6.30 -6.36 -13.93
C PRO A 141 -4.89 -6.78 -14.37
N GLN A 142 -4.74 -7.31 -15.58
CA GLN A 142 -3.41 -7.71 -16.10
C GLN A 142 -2.50 -6.50 -16.30
N ASN A 143 -3.09 -5.37 -16.67
CA ASN A 143 -2.47 -4.06 -16.74
C ASN A 143 -3.49 -3.00 -16.35
N TYR A 144 -3.04 -1.89 -15.78
CA TYR A 144 -3.86 -0.71 -15.56
C TYR A 144 -3.00 0.54 -15.47
N SER A 145 -3.57 1.67 -15.90
CA SER A 145 -2.98 2.99 -15.73
C SER A 145 -3.31 3.55 -14.35
N GLN A 146 -2.32 4.20 -13.72
CA GLN A 146 -2.51 4.99 -12.50
C GLN A 146 -1.59 6.20 -12.48
N LYS A 147 -2.02 7.30 -11.86
CA LYS A 147 -1.11 8.37 -11.43
C LYS A 147 -0.58 8.03 -10.05
N ALA A 148 0.73 7.89 -9.94
CA ALA A 148 1.33 7.44 -8.70
C ALA A 148 2.67 8.11 -8.42
N LEU A 149 3.00 8.19 -7.13
CA LEU A 149 4.36 8.29 -6.66
C LEU A 149 4.96 6.89 -6.63
N PHE A 150 6.08 6.68 -7.30
CA PHE A 150 6.77 5.39 -7.28
C PHE A 150 7.70 5.34 -6.06
N VAL A 151 8.02 4.12 -5.63
CA VAL A 151 9.17 3.84 -4.78
C VAL A 151 10.30 3.24 -5.62
N SER A 152 11.52 3.63 -5.32
CA SER A 152 12.75 3.16 -5.98
C SER A 152 13.51 2.15 -5.11
N ASN A 153 14.53 1.49 -5.68
CA ASN A 153 15.31 0.41 -5.05
C ASN A 153 14.46 -0.80 -4.64
N VAL A 154 13.39 -1.09 -5.37
CA VAL A 154 12.55 -2.28 -5.13
C VAL A 154 13.18 -3.49 -5.85
N ALA A 155 13.26 -4.64 -5.18
CA ALA A 155 13.68 -5.88 -5.82
C ALA A 155 12.61 -6.37 -6.81
N ALA A 156 13.00 -7.00 -7.91
CA ALA A 156 12.05 -7.41 -8.94
C ALA A 156 10.98 -8.39 -8.43
N GLU A 157 11.34 -9.24 -7.46
CA GLU A 157 10.44 -10.17 -6.76
C GLU A 157 9.43 -9.48 -5.83
N ASP A 158 9.69 -8.23 -5.42
CA ASP A 158 8.80 -7.45 -4.56
C ASP A 158 7.90 -6.50 -5.39
N MET A 159 8.16 -6.32 -6.68
CA MET A 159 7.31 -5.51 -7.55
C MET A 159 6.07 -6.29 -7.97
N LEU A 160 4.93 -6.06 -7.32
CA LEU A 160 3.66 -6.75 -7.63
C LEU A 160 3.09 -6.32 -8.98
N TYR A 161 3.17 -5.02 -9.29
CA TYR A 161 3.06 -4.50 -10.65
C TYR A 161 4.37 -3.82 -11.02
N ARG A 162 4.69 -3.77 -12.30
CA ARG A 162 5.90 -3.13 -12.82
C ARG A 162 5.63 -2.46 -14.15
N THR A 163 6.43 -1.48 -14.49
CA THR A 163 6.51 -0.99 -15.88
C THR A 163 7.24 -2.02 -16.73
N ASP A 164 6.90 -2.07 -18.02
CA ASP A 164 7.63 -2.82 -19.04
C ASP A 164 8.05 -1.87 -20.18
N ASP A 165 8.69 -2.40 -21.22
CA ASP A 165 9.22 -1.59 -22.34
C ASP A 165 8.12 -0.82 -23.09
N ASN A 166 6.84 -1.20 -22.95
CA ASN A 166 5.70 -0.50 -23.55
C ASN A 166 5.08 0.54 -22.61
N SER A 167 5.50 0.60 -21.35
CA SER A 167 5.03 1.62 -20.41
C SER A 167 5.59 2.98 -20.79
N VAL A 168 4.69 3.91 -21.10
CA VAL A 168 5.04 5.28 -21.47
C VAL A 168 4.40 6.29 -20.52
N LEU A 169 4.98 7.50 -20.48
CA LEU A 169 4.39 8.63 -19.77
C LEU A 169 3.06 9.01 -20.41
N GLU A 170 1.99 8.97 -19.62
CA GLU A 170 0.66 9.36 -20.06
C GLU A 170 0.38 10.82 -19.68
N SER A 171 0.63 11.72 -20.63
CA SER A 171 0.45 13.16 -20.48
C SER A 171 -0.43 13.73 -21.60
N ARG A 172 -1.21 14.76 -21.27
CA ARG A 172 -1.94 15.57 -22.27
C ARG A 172 -1.08 16.67 -22.89
N VAL A 173 0.12 16.89 -22.36
CA VAL A 173 1.00 18.02 -22.72
C VAL A 173 2.35 17.57 -23.27
N PHE A 174 2.87 16.45 -22.76
CA PHE A 174 4.17 15.91 -23.15
C PHE A 174 4.00 14.71 -24.10
N ALA A 175 4.96 14.51 -24.98
CA ALA A 175 5.00 13.32 -25.83
C ALA A 175 5.15 12.06 -24.97
N PRO A 176 4.68 10.89 -25.46
CA PRO A 176 4.95 9.62 -24.80
C PRO A 176 6.45 9.34 -24.79
N GLU A 177 7.04 9.33 -23.60
CA GLU A 177 8.42 8.90 -23.35
C GLU A 177 8.39 7.62 -22.52
N SER A 178 9.47 6.84 -22.53
CA SER A 178 9.53 5.63 -21.70
C SER A 178 9.34 5.99 -20.22
N ALA A 179 8.39 5.31 -19.58
CA ALA A 179 8.16 5.41 -18.14
C ALA A 179 8.89 4.30 -17.36
N HIS A 180 9.66 3.46 -18.06
CA HIS A 180 10.36 2.33 -17.45
C HIS A 180 11.65 2.79 -16.78
N VAL A 181 11.67 2.73 -15.44
CA VAL A 181 12.86 2.93 -14.63
C VAL A 181 13.11 1.64 -13.85
N PRO A 182 14.22 0.92 -14.13
CA PRO A 182 14.56 -0.30 -13.39
C PRO A 182 14.65 -0.03 -11.89
N GLY A 183 14.04 -0.92 -11.09
CA GLY A 183 14.03 -0.77 -9.64
C GLY A 183 12.93 0.15 -9.09
N GLU A 184 12.09 0.75 -9.96
CA GLU A 184 10.95 1.56 -9.52
C GLU A 184 9.60 0.87 -9.76
N THR A 185 8.69 1.02 -8.81
CA THR A 185 7.28 0.64 -9.00
C THR A 185 6.33 1.50 -8.16
N ALA A 186 5.09 1.65 -8.62
CA ALA A 186 3.98 2.19 -7.85
C ALA A 186 3.29 1.12 -6.98
N VAL A 187 3.55 -0.17 -7.21
CA VAL A 187 2.91 -1.26 -6.48
C VAL A 187 3.95 -2.32 -6.07
N ALA A 188 4.32 -2.31 -4.80
CA ALA A 188 5.27 -3.24 -4.22
C ALA A 188 4.64 -4.06 -3.09
N LEU A 189 5.15 -5.27 -2.86
CA LEU A 189 4.78 -6.15 -1.75
C LEU A 189 5.98 -6.98 -1.33
N ALA A 190 6.72 -6.50 -0.33
CA ALA A 190 7.90 -7.17 0.19
C ALA A 190 7.60 -8.04 1.42
N LYS A 191 8.39 -9.11 1.58
CA LYS A 191 8.44 -9.88 2.83
C LYS A 191 9.29 -9.14 3.86
N VAL A 192 8.77 -8.95 5.06
CA VAL A 192 9.49 -8.34 6.18
C VAL A 192 9.26 -9.21 7.42
N GLY A 193 10.33 -9.86 7.90
CA GLY A 193 10.21 -10.87 8.95
C GLY A 193 9.27 -12.01 8.53
N ALA A 194 8.30 -12.34 9.39
CA ALA A 194 7.27 -13.33 9.06
C ALA A 194 6.14 -12.76 8.18
N GLY A 195 5.94 -11.45 8.19
CA GLY A 195 4.85 -10.75 7.52
C GLY A 195 5.23 -10.08 6.21
N ARG A 196 4.43 -9.08 5.82
CA ARG A 196 4.59 -8.35 4.55
C ARG A 196 4.28 -6.86 4.69
N ILE A 197 4.96 -6.06 3.88
CA ILE A 197 4.70 -4.64 3.69
C ILE A 197 4.43 -4.39 2.22
N GLY A 198 3.23 -3.91 1.93
CA GLY A 198 2.80 -3.45 0.62
C GLY A 198 2.83 -1.92 0.50
N TYR A 199 3.04 -1.45 -0.72
CA TYR A 199 2.94 -0.04 -1.08
C TYR A 199 2.06 0.09 -2.33
N VAL A 200 1.11 1.01 -2.30
CA VAL A 200 0.30 1.43 -3.46
C VAL A 200 0.39 2.94 -3.55
N GLY A 201 1.17 3.42 -4.51
CA GLY A 201 1.57 4.82 -4.65
C GLY A 201 0.57 5.72 -5.36
N ASP A 202 -0.57 5.16 -5.73
CA ASP A 202 -1.68 5.85 -6.37
C ASP A 202 -2.08 7.12 -5.60
N VAL A 203 -2.30 8.23 -6.31
CA VAL A 203 -2.76 9.51 -5.73
C VAL A 203 -4.19 9.86 -6.11
N ASN A 204 -4.85 9.07 -6.96
CA ASN A 204 -6.12 9.34 -7.62
C ASN A 204 -7.20 8.29 -7.35
N ALA A 205 -6.87 7.21 -6.61
CA ALA A 205 -7.79 6.16 -6.20
C ALA A 205 -8.40 5.38 -7.39
N GLU A 206 -7.54 4.95 -8.31
CA GLU A 206 -7.91 4.19 -9.50
C GLU A 206 -8.51 2.83 -9.11
N ASP A 207 -9.51 2.37 -9.87
CA ASP A 207 -10.17 1.08 -9.63
C ASP A 207 -9.19 -0.11 -9.63
N GLY A 208 -8.14 -0.04 -10.45
CA GLY A 208 -7.07 -1.05 -10.46
C GLY A 208 -6.32 -1.10 -9.13
N SER A 209 -6.03 0.05 -8.54
CA SER A 209 -5.39 0.15 -7.23
C SER A 209 -6.30 -0.33 -6.10
N HIS A 210 -7.61 -0.07 -6.19
CA HIS A 210 -8.59 -0.67 -5.26
C HIS A 210 -8.57 -2.20 -5.32
N ALA A 211 -8.56 -2.78 -6.52
CA ALA A 211 -8.48 -4.22 -6.69
C ALA A 211 -7.18 -4.79 -6.11
N VAL A 212 -6.05 -4.10 -6.28
CA VAL A 212 -4.77 -4.46 -5.68
C VAL A 212 -4.83 -4.48 -4.15
N VAL A 213 -5.32 -3.41 -3.51
CA VAL A 213 -5.44 -3.35 -2.05
C VAL A 213 -6.34 -4.48 -1.54
N LEU A 214 -7.49 -4.71 -2.19
CA LEU A 214 -8.39 -5.82 -1.84
C LEU A 214 -7.72 -7.19 -1.98
N ALA A 215 -6.91 -7.41 -3.02
CA ALA A 215 -6.19 -8.66 -3.20
C ALA A 215 -5.15 -8.90 -2.10
N ILE A 216 -4.40 -7.86 -1.70
CA ILE A 216 -3.41 -7.94 -0.61
C ILE A 216 -4.11 -8.22 0.72
N CYS A 217 -5.28 -7.63 0.95
CA CYS A 217 -6.11 -7.91 2.14
C CYS A 217 -6.76 -9.32 2.12
N GLY A 218 -6.63 -10.09 1.04
CA GLY A 218 -7.33 -11.38 0.89
C GLY A 218 -8.85 -11.24 0.69
N LEU A 219 -9.30 -10.08 0.21
CA LEU A 219 -10.71 -9.70 0.08
C LEU A 219 -11.20 -9.68 -1.37
N LEU A 220 -10.51 -10.33 -2.32
CA LEU A 220 -10.90 -10.31 -3.73
C LEU A 220 -11.73 -11.53 -4.13
#